data_AF-A0A1X0SGQ0-F1
#
_entry.id   AF-A0A1X0SGQ0-F1
#
_cell.length_a   1.000
_cell.length_b   1.000
_cell.length_c   1.000
_cell.angle_alpha   90.00
_cell.angle_beta   90.00
_cell.angle_gamma   90.00
#
_symmetry.space_group_name_H-M   'P 1'
#
loop_
_entity.id
_entity.type
_entity.pdbx_description
1 polymer ?
#
loop_
_entity_poly.entity_id
_entity_poly.type
_entity_poly.pdbx_seq_one_letter_code
_entity_poly.pdbx_strand_id
1 'polypeptide(L)'
;MTSQFQSNLPFGISFRAGGYLDAVALINQNKTKALATMNQLSAIGVHLKSFSPLLGTRFYSHTVRAQLECGLAITKITTFLSKQLEDAQNACLHRIFGGSHVSSTTVMLHMSKLPTMQERACTLQSQFLLRSLTLPEDALLHHFLPLIRHS
;
A
#
# COMPACT_ATOMS: atom_id res chain seq x y z
N MET A 1 -28.77 -13.07 13.32
CA MET A 1 -27.52 -13.63 12.76
C MET A 1 -27.39 -13.17 11.31
N THR A 2 -26.80 -12.02 11.07
CA THR A 2 -26.62 -11.46 9.71
C THR A 2 -25.23 -11.80 9.20
N SER A 3 -25.18 -12.74 8.26
CA SER A 3 -23.97 -13.13 7.52
C SER A 3 -23.45 -11.95 6.70
N GLN A 4 -22.31 -11.39 7.10
CA GLN A 4 -21.55 -10.40 6.31
C GLN A 4 -20.91 -11.13 5.12
N PHE A 5 -21.51 -11.00 3.94
CA PHE A 5 -20.87 -11.39 2.69
C PHE A 5 -19.76 -10.38 2.39
N GLN A 6 -18.56 -10.65 2.90
CA GLN A 6 -17.35 -9.94 2.53
C GLN A 6 -16.90 -10.52 1.19
N SER A 7 -17.35 -9.91 0.08
CA SER A 7 -16.96 -10.31 -1.27
C SER A 7 -15.50 -9.92 -1.54
N ASN A 8 -14.58 -10.73 -1.01
CA ASN A 8 -13.17 -10.63 -1.34
C ASN A 8 -13.00 -11.08 -2.80
N LEU A 9 -12.87 -10.11 -3.72
CA LEU A 9 -12.46 -10.40 -5.10
C LEU A 9 -11.04 -11.00 -5.12
N PRO A 10 -10.63 -11.69 -6.21
CA PRO A 10 -9.30 -12.34 -6.33
C PRO A 10 -8.10 -11.42 -6.05
N PHE A 11 -8.28 -10.10 -6.13
CA PHE A 11 -7.25 -9.09 -5.85
C PHE A 11 -7.24 -8.55 -4.41
N GLY A 12 -8.13 -9.04 -3.53
CA GLY A 12 -8.17 -8.63 -2.12
C GLY A 12 -8.58 -7.17 -1.90
N ILE A 13 -9.51 -6.66 -2.72
CA ILE A 13 -10.12 -5.34 -2.55
C ILE A 13 -11.46 -5.53 -1.84
N SER A 14 -11.67 -4.82 -0.73
CA SER A 14 -12.89 -4.90 0.07
C SER A 14 -13.92 -3.86 -0.39
N PHE A 15 -15.11 -4.31 -0.73
CA PHE A 15 -16.27 -3.46 -1.06
C PHE A 15 -17.33 -3.56 0.03
N ARG A 16 -17.98 -2.44 0.32
CA ARG A 16 -19.14 -2.36 1.21
C ARG A 16 -20.40 -2.78 0.47
N ALA A 17 -21.41 -3.27 1.21
CA ALA A 17 -22.77 -3.38 0.70
C ALA A 17 -23.22 -2.00 0.16
N GLY A 18 -23.46 -1.91 -1.15
CA GLY A 18 -23.68 -0.65 -1.87
C GLY A 18 -22.62 -0.32 -2.93
N GLY A 19 -21.61 -1.16 -3.13
CA GLY A 19 -20.63 -1.02 -4.23
C GLY A 19 -19.51 -0.01 -3.97
N TYR A 20 -19.52 0.67 -2.82
CA TYR A 20 -18.45 1.58 -2.44
C TYR A 20 -17.24 0.84 -1.87
N LEU A 21 -16.04 1.37 -2.10
CA LEU A 21 -14.80 0.78 -1.64
C LEU A 21 -14.63 1.00 -0.12
N ASP A 22 -14.47 -0.08 0.64
CA ASP A 22 -14.19 0.03 2.08
C ASP A 22 -12.70 0.31 2.30
N ALA A 23 -12.35 1.59 2.30
CA ALA A 23 -10.98 2.06 2.47
C ALA A 23 -10.36 1.60 3.80
N VAL A 24 -11.15 1.48 4.87
CA VAL A 24 -10.63 1.07 6.18
C VAL A 24 -10.31 -0.42 6.17
N ALA A 25 -11.22 -1.25 5.66
CA ALA A 25 -10.99 -2.68 5.53
C ALA A 25 -9.81 -2.98 4.58
N LEU A 26 -9.74 -2.28 3.44
CA LEU A 26 -8.63 -2.42 2.48
C LEU A 26 -7.28 -2.14 3.14
N ILE A 27 -7.13 -0.99 3.80
CA ILE A 27 -5.85 -0.59 4.40
C ILE A 27 -5.45 -1.54 5.53
N ASN A 28 -6.40 -2.00 6.33
CA ASN A 28 -6.13 -3.01 7.36
C ASN A 28 -5.66 -4.33 6.75
N GLN A 29 -6.29 -4.80 5.67
CA GLN A 29 -5.87 -6.01 4.97
C GLN A 29 -4.48 -5.86 4.36
N ASN A 30 -4.20 -4.74 3.70
CA ASN A 30 -2.89 -4.44 3.11
C ASN A 30 -1.79 -4.42 4.17
N LYS A 31 -2.03 -3.76 5.31
CA LYS A 31 -1.11 -3.74 6.46
C LYS A 31 -0.85 -5.15 6.98
N THR A 32 -1.89 -5.94 7.19
CA THR A 32 -1.76 -7.32 7.67
C THR A 32 -0.93 -8.17 6.71
N LYS A 33 -1.19 -8.09 5.40
CA LYS A 33 -0.41 -8.79 4.36
C LYS A 33 1.06 -8.34 4.37
N ALA A 34 1.30 -7.03 4.40
CA ALA A 34 2.63 -6.43 4.40
C ALA A 34 3.46 -6.90 5.60
N LEU A 35 2.89 -6.81 6.81
CA LEU A 35 3.57 -7.23 8.03
C LEU A 35 3.80 -8.74 8.07
N ALA A 36 2.84 -9.55 7.60
CA ALA A 36 3.02 -11.00 7.48
C ALA A 36 4.16 -11.37 6.53
N THR A 37 4.22 -10.73 5.37
CA THR A 37 5.30 -10.93 4.39
C THR A 37 6.65 -10.47 4.96
N MET A 38 6.68 -9.34 5.68
CA MET A 38 7.89 -8.88 6.36
C MET A 38 8.35 -9.86 7.45
N ASN A 39 7.42 -10.48 8.19
CA ASN A 39 7.76 -11.54 9.16
C ASN A 39 8.41 -12.75 8.44
N GLN A 40 7.86 -13.16 7.30
CA GLN A 40 8.42 -14.25 6.49
C GLN A 40 9.82 -13.92 5.97
N LEU A 41 10.02 -12.70 5.44
CA LEU A 41 11.33 -12.24 4.99
C LEU A 41 12.36 -12.27 6.13
N SER A 42 11.98 -11.81 7.32
CA SER A 42 12.86 -11.88 8.49
C SER A 42 13.14 -13.31 8.95
N ALA A 43 12.18 -14.23 8.83
CA ALA A 43 12.39 -15.65 9.13
C ALA A 43 13.38 -16.32 8.16
N ILE A 44 13.39 -15.91 6.89
CA ILE A 44 14.33 -16.42 5.85
C ILE A 44 15.73 -15.78 5.99
N GLY A 45 15.91 -14.88 6.96
CA GLY A 45 17.20 -14.27 7.25
C GLY A 45 17.38 -12.87 6.66
N VAL A 46 16.35 -12.25 6.07
CA VAL A 46 16.30 -10.80 5.72
C VAL A 46 16.13 -9.98 7.00
N HIS A 47 17.13 -10.10 7.87
CA HIS A 47 17.37 -9.35 9.09
C HIS A 47 18.87 -9.03 9.13
N LEU A 48 19.29 -7.97 9.82
CA LEU A 48 20.68 -7.45 9.76
C LEU A 48 21.77 -8.47 10.06
N LYS A 49 21.44 -9.54 10.79
CA LYS A 49 22.39 -10.62 11.07
C LYS A 49 22.83 -11.37 9.82
N SER A 50 22.07 -11.35 8.74
CA SER A 50 22.34 -12.16 7.54
C SER A 50 22.40 -11.36 6.23
N PHE A 51 21.84 -10.16 6.15
CA PHE A 51 21.95 -9.28 4.97
C PHE A 51 22.16 -7.81 5.32
N SER A 52 22.74 -7.04 4.39
CA SER A 52 22.89 -5.59 4.56
C SER A 52 21.51 -4.88 4.57
N PRO A 53 21.35 -3.79 5.35
CA PRO A 53 20.09 -3.04 5.37
C PRO A 53 19.64 -2.58 3.96
N LEU A 54 20.59 -2.25 3.08
CA LEU A 54 20.31 -1.85 1.70
C LEU A 54 19.71 -2.97 0.84
N LEU A 55 20.02 -4.23 1.12
CA LEU A 55 19.38 -5.34 0.44
C LEU A 55 17.98 -5.61 1.02
N GLY A 56 17.83 -5.52 2.34
CA GLY A 56 16.53 -5.62 3.00
C GLY A 56 15.53 -4.57 2.53
N THR A 57 15.97 -3.31 2.34
CA THR A 57 15.11 -2.24 1.82
C THR A 57 14.69 -2.46 0.37
N ARG A 58 15.52 -3.13 -0.45
CA ARG A 58 15.15 -3.52 -1.82
C ARG A 58 14.06 -4.58 -1.85
N PHE A 59 14.17 -5.61 -1.00
CA PHE A 59 13.11 -6.62 -0.84
C PHE A 59 11.81 -6.01 -0.34
N TYR A 60 11.90 -5.09 0.63
CA TYR A 60 10.75 -4.30 1.08
C TYR A 60 10.09 -3.54 -0.07
N SER A 61 10.88 -2.78 -0.84
CA SER A 61 10.37 -1.93 -1.92
C SER A 61 9.65 -2.74 -3.01
N HIS A 62 10.14 -3.94 -3.33
CA HIS A 62 9.53 -4.77 -4.38
C HIS A 62 8.36 -5.61 -3.87
N THR A 63 8.42 -6.14 -2.65
CA THR A 63 7.46 -7.16 -2.20
C THR A 63 6.47 -6.60 -1.18
N VAL A 64 6.98 -6.09 -0.06
CA VAL A 64 6.15 -5.66 1.07
C VAL A 64 5.40 -4.37 0.73
N ARG A 65 6.08 -3.41 0.10
CA ARG A 65 5.49 -2.13 -0.30
C ARG A 65 4.40 -2.31 -1.34
N ALA A 66 4.55 -3.23 -2.30
CA ALA A 66 3.50 -3.53 -3.29
C ALA A 66 2.18 -3.92 -2.61
N GLN A 67 2.24 -4.59 -1.45
CA GLN A 67 1.05 -4.95 -0.68
C GLN A 67 0.43 -3.73 0.02
N LEU A 68 1.24 -2.78 0.51
CA LEU A 68 0.75 -1.52 1.07
C LEU A 68 0.12 -0.61 0.00
N GLU A 69 0.67 -0.64 -1.22
CA GLU A 69 0.23 0.17 -2.36
C GLU A 69 -1.05 -0.35 -3.04
N CYS A 70 -1.45 -1.59 -2.75
CA CYS A 70 -2.58 -2.25 -3.38
C CYS A 70 -3.88 -1.43 -3.21
N GLY A 71 -4.44 -0.96 -4.33
CA GLY A 71 -5.69 -0.19 -4.34
C GLY A 71 -5.56 1.28 -3.92
N LEU A 72 -4.36 1.80 -3.61
CA LEU A 72 -4.21 3.22 -3.21
C LEU A 72 -4.58 4.20 -4.33
N ALA A 73 -4.34 3.82 -5.59
CA ALA A 73 -4.63 4.64 -6.76
C ALA A 73 -6.13 4.97 -6.92
N ILE A 74 -7.01 4.09 -6.43
CA ILE A 74 -8.48 4.21 -6.57
C ILE A 74 -9.17 4.49 -5.23
N THR A 75 -8.43 4.54 -4.13
CA THR A 75 -8.97 4.72 -2.78
C THR A 75 -8.79 6.17 -2.34
N LYS A 76 -9.84 6.76 -1.76
CA LYS A 76 -9.75 8.05 -1.09
C LYS A 76 -9.01 7.88 0.24
N ILE A 77 -7.76 8.36 0.30
CA ILE A 77 -6.93 8.29 1.50
C ILE A 77 -7.22 9.48 2.41
N THR A 78 -7.63 9.19 3.65
CA THR A 78 -7.74 10.18 4.71
C THR A 78 -6.42 10.30 5.46
N THR A 79 -6.23 11.39 6.21
CA THR A 79 -5.06 11.58 7.08
C THR A 79 -4.86 10.43 8.07
N PHE A 80 -5.97 9.90 8.62
CA PHE A 80 -5.94 8.73 9.50
C PHE A 80 -5.42 7.47 8.80
N LEU A 81 -5.92 7.17 7.59
CA LEU A 81 -5.49 5.99 6.84
C LEU A 81 -4.04 6.12 6.37
N SER A 82 -3.63 7.32 5.98
CA SER A 82 -2.24 7.63 5.66
C SER A 82 -1.31 7.35 6.84
N LYS A 83 -1.65 7.83 8.04
CA LYS A 83 -0.89 7.55 9.25
C LYS A 83 -0.74 6.05 9.51
N GLN A 84 -1.81 5.26 9.33
CA GLN A 84 -1.72 3.81 9.49
C GLN A 84 -0.78 3.13 8.49
N LEU A 85 -0.70 3.65 7.26
CA LEU A 85 0.25 3.16 6.26
C LEU A 85 1.69 3.56 6.62
N GLU A 86 1.90 4.78 7.10
CA GLU A 86 3.21 5.23 7.61
C GLU A 86 3.68 4.37 8.78
N ASP A 87 2.80 4.08 9.75
CA ASP A 87 3.13 3.22 10.89
C ASP A 87 3.53 1.81 10.44
N ALA A 88 2.85 1.26 9.42
CA ALA A 88 3.20 -0.03 8.84
C ALA A 88 4.56 -0.01 8.11
N GLN A 89 4.84 1.04 7.33
CA GLN A 89 6.14 1.25 6.69
C GLN A 89 7.26 1.39 7.73
N ASN A 90 7.03 2.20 8.77
CA ASN A 90 7.97 2.44 9.86
C ASN A 90 8.33 1.14 10.59
N ALA A 91 7.33 0.32 10.92
CA ALA A 91 7.56 -0.99 11.54
C ALA A 91 8.42 -1.91 10.65
N CYS A 92 8.22 -1.88 9.34
CA CYS A 92 9.06 -2.65 8.41
C CYS A 92 10.50 -2.11 8.36
N LEU A 93 10.69 -0.79 8.32
CA LEU A 93 12.01 -0.16 8.30
C LEU A 93 12.79 -0.43 9.59
N HIS A 94 12.16 -0.29 10.75
CA HIS A 94 12.80 -0.62 12.04
C HIS A 94 13.29 -2.06 12.06
N ARG A 95 12.54 -3.00 11.48
CA ARG A 95 12.97 -4.40 11.38
C ARG A 95 14.14 -4.61 10.41
N ILE A 96 14.18 -3.88 9.29
CA ILE A 96 15.26 -3.98 8.30
C ILE A 96 16.56 -3.37 8.82
N PHE A 97 16.47 -2.28 9.57
CA PHE A 97 17.62 -1.56 10.14
C PHE A 97 17.96 -1.98 11.58
N GLY A 98 17.12 -2.79 12.22
CA GLY A 98 17.30 -3.27 13.59
C GLY A 98 17.26 -2.14 14.60
N GLY A 99 16.60 -1.05 14.22
CA GLY A 99 16.43 0.12 15.06
C GLY A 99 15.41 -0.15 16.16
N SER A 100 15.52 0.62 17.24
CA SER A 100 14.45 0.70 18.23
C SER A 100 13.23 1.43 17.64
N HIS A 101 12.07 1.28 18.29
CA HIS A 101 10.84 2.00 17.90
C HIS A 101 10.99 3.54 17.93
N VAL A 102 11.99 4.06 18.64
CA VAL A 102 12.34 5.50 18.69
C VAL A 102 13.34 5.93 17.61
N SER A 103 13.92 5.00 16.86
CA SER A 103 14.89 5.33 15.81
C SER A 103 14.21 6.09 14.68
N SER A 104 14.87 7.13 14.17
CA SER A 104 14.33 7.99 13.12
C SER A 104 14.09 7.21 11.82
N THR A 105 12.83 7.10 11.42
CA THR A 105 12.46 6.48 10.14
C THR A 105 12.70 7.43 8.97
N THR A 106 12.69 8.75 9.19
CA THR A 106 13.09 9.75 8.18
C THR A 106 14.51 9.50 7.65
N VAL A 107 15.46 9.23 8.54
CA VAL A 107 16.85 8.91 8.15
C VAL A 107 16.89 7.59 7.38
N MET A 108 16.17 6.56 7.84
CA MET A 108 16.10 5.25 7.17
C MET A 108 15.50 5.37 5.76
N LEU A 109 14.44 6.16 5.58
CA LEU A 109 13.82 6.47 4.30
C LEU A 109 14.81 7.16 3.36
N HIS A 110 15.53 8.16 3.86
CA HIS A 110 16.53 8.88 3.07
C HIS A 110 17.69 7.98 2.62
N MET A 111 18.27 7.20 3.55
CA MET A 111 19.35 6.25 3.24
C MET A 111 18.94 5.18 2.22
N SER A 112 17.65 4.83 2.20
CA SER A 112 17.09 3.82 1.30
C SER A 112 16.46 4.40 0.04
N LYS A 113 16.46 5.73 -0.14
CA LYS A 113 15.78 6.44 -1.24
C LYS A 113 14.31 6.05 -1.37
N LEU A 114 13.66 5.85 -0.24
CA LEU A 114 12.25 5.47 -0.16
C LEU A 114 11.40 6.70 0.17
N PRO A 115 10.30 6.95 -0.58
CA PRO A 115 9.31 7.94 -0.18
C PRO A 115 8.48 7.45 1.01
N THR A 116 7.80 8.40 1.64
CA THR A 116 6.70 8.17 2.59
C THR A 116 5.50 7.52 1.88
N MET A 117 4.62 6.85 2.63
CA MET A 117 3.38 6.29 2.08
C MET A 117 2.43 7.39 1.58
N GLN A 118 2.42 8.56 2.22
CA GLN A 118 1.63 9.71 1.76
C GLN A 118 2.08 10.19 0.37
N GLU A 119 3.38 10.45 0.18
CA GLU A 119 3.92 10.84 -1.12
C GLU A 119 3.63 9.78 -2.19
N ARG A 120 3.68 8.50 -1.78
CA ARG A 120 3.44 7.39 -2.68
C ARG A 120 1.97 7.28 -3.09
N ALA A 121 1.04 7.44 -2.16
CA ALA A 121 -0.39 7.52 -2.46
C ALA A 121 -0.68 8.66 -3.44
N CYS A 122 -0.14 9.87 -3.19
CA CYS A 122 -0.29 11.01 -4.10
C CYS A 122 0.26 10.70 -5.50
N THR A 123 1.44 10.09 -5.58
CA THR A 123 2.06 9.71 -6.86
C THR A 123 1.19 8.72 -7.64
N LEU A 124 0.69 7.67 -6.97
CA LEU A 124 -0.13 6.63 -7.59
C LEU A 124 -1.48 7.17 -8.07
N GLN A 125 -2.12 8.04 -7.29
CA GLN A 125 -3.37 8.70 -7.68
C GLN A 125 -3.16 9.63 -8.87
N SER A 126 -2.12 10.45 -8.86
CA SER A 126 -1.78 11.32 -10.00
C SER A 126 -1.47 10.53 -11.26
N GLN A 127 -0.73 9.42 -11.15
CA GLN A 127 -0.46 8.53 -12.28
C GLN A 127 -1.73 7.90 -12.83
N PHE A 128 -2.64 7.47 -11.95
CA PHE A 128 -3.92 6.92 -12.36
C PHE A 128 -4.78 7.95 -13.11
N LEU A 129 -4.85 9.18 -12.59
CA LEU A 129 -5.55 10.29 -13.24
C LEU A 129 -4.93 10.64 -14.60
N LEU A 130 -3.60 10.70 -14.70
CA LEU A 130 -2.94 10.98 -15.97
C LEU A 130 -3.23 9.87 -16.99
N ARG A 131 -3.13 8.60 -16.57
CA ARG A 131 -3.43 7.45 -17.44
C ARG A 131 -4.88 7.44 -17.89
N SER A 132 -5.84 7.78 -17.03
CA SER A 132 -7.25 7.81 -17.41
C SER A 132 -7.55 8.87 -18.48
N LEU A 133 -6.76 9.94 -18.55
CA LEU A 133 -6.85 10.95 -19.61
C LEU A 133 -6.18 10.54 -20.93
N THR A 134 -5.20 9.63 -20.89
CA THR A 134 -4.47 9.16 -22.08
C THR A 134 -4.82 7.73 -22.47
N LEU A 135 -5.96 7.22 -21.97
CA LEU A 135 -6.43 5.88 -22.26
C LEU A 135 -6.88 5.80 -23.73
N PRO A 136 -6.54 4.71 -24.45
CA PRO A 136 -7.05 4.52 -25.80
C PRO A 136 -8.57 4.34 -25.78
N GLU A 137 -9.23 4.68 -26.89
CA GLU A 137 -10.69 4.76 -26.97
C GLU A 137 -11.38 3.42 -26.67
N ASP A 138 -10.73 2.29 -26.99
CA ASP A 138 -11.21 0.93 -26.76
C ASP A 138 -11.12 0.47 -25.30
N ALA A 139 -10.45 1.23 -24.43
CA ALA A 139 -10.37 0.89 -23.02
C ALA A 139 -11.74 1.03 -22.34
N LEU A 140 -12.14 0.02 -21.58
CA LEU A 140 -13.41 0.01 -20.84
C LEU A 140 -13.62 1.27 -20.00
N LEU A 141 -12.57 1.73 -19.30
CA LEU A 141 -12.66 2.94 -18.46
C LEU A 141 -12.93 4.21 -19.28
N HIS A 142 -12.51 4.28 -20.54
CA HIS A 142 -12.82 5.40 -21.44
C HIS A 142 -14.33 5.50 -21.71
N HIS A 143 -15.00 4.35 -21.85
CA HIS A 143 -16.44 4.29 -22.06
C HIS A 143 -17.25 4.63 -20.79
N PHE A 144 -16.71 4.32 -19.61
CA PHE A 144 -17.36 4.62 -18.32
C PHE A 144 -17.09 6.04 -17.80
N LEU A 145 -16.04 6.71 -18.27
CA LEU A 145 -15.64 8.05 -17.85
C LEU A 145 -16.76 9.11 -17.95
N PRO A 146 -17.55 9.16 -19.04
CA PRO A 146 -18.71 10.06 -19.13
C PRO A 146 -19.75 9.78 -18.04
N LEU A 147 -20.06 8.51 -17.77
CA LEU A 147 -21.05 8.12 -16.77
C LEU A 147 -20.63 8.51 -15.35
N ILE A 148 -19.34 8.38 -15.03
CA ILE A 148 -18.76 8.74 -13.72
C ILE A 148 -18.72 10.26 -13.53
N ARG A 149 -18.61 11.06 -14.60
CA ARG A 149 -18.63 12.53 -14.52
C ARG A 149 -20.04 13.10 -14.27
N HIS A 150 -21.08 12.33 -14.57
CA HIS A 150 -22.48 12.74 -14.43
C HIS A 150 -23.15 12.25 -13.13
N SER A 151 -22.44 11.45 -12.32
CA SER A 151 -22.88 10.92 -11.01
C SER A 151 -22.24 11.69 -9.86
#